data_AF-A0A972UB26-F1
#
_entry.id   AF-A0A972UB26-F1
#
_cell.length_a   1.000
_cell.length_b   1.000
_cell.length_c   1.000
_cell.angle_alpha   90.00
_cell.angle_beta   90.00
_cell.angle_gamma   90.00
#
_symmetry.space_group_name_H-M   'P 1'
#
loop_
_entity.id
_entity.type
_entity.pdbx_description
1 polymer ?
#
loop_
_entity_poly.entity_id
_entity_poly.type
_entity_poly.pdbx_seq_one_letter_code
_entity_poly.pdbx_strand_id
1 'polypeptide(L)'
;MRNMKWLVICGAVVVVGVVAWRTLPGLRTRATHAAGNVGGWSEGARTSDPLGFMDYAEKQLNKHMTELKEARRNMQSALERIDTESKRNATLLASATGLVGDFRQSFRSAEATGYPIDAAGGTYSRESLIEQVRLVMMQSKNYEKAIGALAHATQAAQAAGQTILTQITDTQAALASLPAKKEIARVNKLTGRTEELLQQIDALIDRNETVLSESPVRTVEELVFTEGVTAGDQPEVDVMAFLEGPE
;
A
#
# COMPACT_ATOMS: atom_id res chain seq x y z
N MET A 1 29.74 -10.22 -13.47
CA MET A 1 28.93 -9.35 -12.58
C MET A 1 27.41 -9.60 -12.61
N ARG A 2 26.86 -10.42 -13.52
CA ARG A 2 25.40 -10.73 -13.57
C ARG A 2 24.92 -11.70 -12.48
N ASN A 3 25.80 -12.55 -11.96
CA ASN A 3 25.43 -13.61 -11.01
C ASN A 3 25.38 -13.13 -9.54
N MET A 4 26.01 -11.99 -9.23
CA MET A 4 26.03 -11.43 -7.85
C MET A 4 24.72 -10.70 -7.51
N LYS A 5 24.05 -10.08 -8.49
CA LYS A 5 22.75 -9.43 -8.30
C LYS A 5 21.63 -10.44 -8.00
N TRP A 6 21.67 -11.62 -8.61
CA TRP A 6 20.71 -12.70 -8.33
C TRP A 6 20.86 -13.29 -6.92
N LEU A 7 22.09 -13.46 -6.43
CA LEU A 7 22.34 -13.96 -5.07
C LEU A 7 21.92 -12.97 -3.98
N VAL A 8 22.02 -11.65 -4.22
CA VAL A 8 21.57 -10.63 -3.27
C VAL A 8 20.04 -10.49 -3.28
N ILE A 9 19.39 -10.59 -4.44
CA ILE A 9 17.91 -10.58 -4.54
C ILE A 9 17.32 -11.84 -3.92
N CYS A 10 17.88 -13.02 -4.18
CA CYS A 10 17.46 -14.26 -3.52
C CYS A 10 17.74 -14.22 -2.01
N GLY A 11 18.87 -13.63 -1.58
CA GLY A 11 19.17 -13.43 -0.16
C GLY A 11 18.18 -12.51 0.54
N ALA A 12 17.79 -11.40 -0.07
CA ALA A 12 16.79 -10.47 0.48
C ALA A 12 15.38 -11.09 0.53
N VAL A 13 14.98 -11.84 -0.50
CA VAL A 13 13.68 -12.55 -0.54
C VAL A 13 13.62 -13.68 0.50
N VAL A 14 14.73 -14.40 0.73
CA VAL A 14 14.80 -15.46 1.75
C VAL A 14 14.84 -14.86 3.16
N VAL A 15 15.52 -13.74 3.38
CA VAL A 15 15.53 -13.07 4.69
C VAL A 15 14.18 -12.45 5.02
N VAL A 16 13.49 -11.84 4.04
CA VAL A 16 12.10 -11.36 4.18
C VAL A 16 11.13 -12.52 4.43
N GLY A 17 11.30 -13.65 3.75
CA GLY A 17 10.49 -14.85 3.96
C GLY A 17 10.71 -15.53 5.33
N VAL A 18 11.95 -15.59 5.83
CA VAL A 18 12.29 -16.21 7.12
C VAL A 18 11.90 -15.31 8.30
N VAL A 19 12.05 -13.98 8.17
CA VAL A 19 11.56 -13.03 9.17
C VAL A 19 10.03 -13.04 9.21
N ALA A 20 9.37 -13.04 8.05
CA ALA A 20 7.91 -13.22 7.95
C ALA A 20 7.43 -14.52 8.61
N TRP A 21 8.12 -15.65 8.40
CA TRP A 21 7.74 -16.92 9.05
C TRP A 21 7.94 -16.90 10.57
N ARG A 22 8.96 -16.23 11.08
CA ARG A 22 9.30 -16.26 12.52
C ARG A 22 8.50 -15.25 13.36
N THR A 23 8.03 -14.16 12.78
CA THR A 23 7.27 -13.11 13.50
C THR A 23 5.77 -13.05 13.17
N LEU A 24 5.27 -13.78 12.16
CA LEU A 24 3.83 -13.88 11.85
C LEU A 24 3.23 -15.21 12.34
N PRO A 25 2.52 -15.24 13.49
CA PRO A 25 1.71 -16.41 13.86
C PRO A 25 0.62 -16.72 12.82
N GLY A 26 0.23 -15.75 11.99
CA GLY A 26 -0.72 -15.87 10.87
C GLY A 26 -0.32 -16.85 9.76
N LEU A 27 0.97 -17.01 9.49
CA LEU A 27 1.46 -17.99 8.51
C LEU A 27 1.43 -19.42 9.07
N ARG A 28 1.55 -19.57 10.40
CA ARG A 28 1.37 -20.87 11.07
C ARG A 28 -0.09 -21.27 11.15
N THR A 29 -1.00 -20.32 11.34
CA THR A 29 -2.45 -20.59 11.24
C THR A 29 -2.87 -20.98 9.81
N ARG A 30 -2.25 -20.42 8.76
CA ARG A 30 -2.49 -20.87 7.37
C ARG A 30 -2.15 -22.35 7.13
N ALA A 31 -1.14 -22.91 7.81
CA ALA A 31 -0.81 -24.34 7.71
C ALA A 31 -1.80 -25.24 8.45
N THR A 32 -2.48 -24.73 9.49
CA THR A 32 -3.52 -25.46 10.22
C THR A 32 -4.93 -25.24 9.65
N HIS A 33 -5.21 -24.12 8.98
CA HIS A 33 -6.50 -23.80 8.35
C HIS A 33 -6.69 -24.43 6.96
N ALA A 34 -5.61 -24.78 6.25
CA ALA A 34 -5.71 -25.57 5.02
C ALA A 34 -6.28 -27.00 5.26
N ALA A 35 -6.45 -27.40 6.52
CA ALA A 35 -7.11 -28.63 6.93
C ALA A 35 -8.46 -28.36 7.64
N GLY A 36 -9.43 -27.75 6.92
CA GLY A 36 -10.85 -28.16 7.01
C GLY A 36 -11.73 -27.73 8.19
N ASN A 37 -11.35 -26.78 9.05
CA ASN A 37 -12.22 -26.34 10.15
C ASN A 37 -12.30 -24.81 10.26
N VAL A 38 -13.27 -24.20 9.56
CA VAL A 38 -13.69 -22.82 9.82
C VAL A 38 -14.38 -22.80 11.19
N GLY A 39 -13.73 -22.24 12.21
CA GLY A 39 -14.30 -22.08 13.55
C GLY A 39 -14.71 -23.36 14.29
N GLY A 40 -14.16 -24.52 13.89
CA GLY A 40 -14.54 -25.83 14.47
C GLY A 40 -15.76 -26.50 13.83
N TRP A 41 -16.33 -25.91 12.77
CA TRP A 41 -17.45 -26.49 12.01
C TRP A 41 -16.94 -27.33 10.83
N SER A 42 -16.78 -28.63 11.06
CA SER A 42 -16.52 -29.60 9.99
C SER A 42 -17.74 -29.78 9.09
N GLU A 43 -17.55 -30.29 7.87
CA GLU A 43 -18.67 -30.58 6.94
C GLU A 43 -19.76 -31.45 7.59
N GLY A 44 -19.36 -32.50 8.31
CA GLY A 44 -20.28 -33.34 9.06
C GLY A 44 -21.06 -32.60 10.15
N ALA A 45 -20.42 -31.66 10.86
CA ALA A 45 -21.08 -30.84 11.88
C ALA A 45 -22.15 -29.92 11.25
N ARG A 46 -21.88 -29.37 10.07
CA ARG A 46 -22.81 -28.51 9.32
C ARG A 46 -24.04 -29.27 8.83
N THR A 47 -23.85 -30.50 8.36
CA THR A 47 -24.97 -31.36 7.93
C THR A 47 -25.80 -31.82 9.13
N SER A 48 -25.16 -32.08 10.28
CA SER A 48 -25.87 -32.50 11.49
C SER A 48 -26.64 -31.37 12.19
N ASP A 49 -26.15 -30.14 12.11
CA ASP A 49 -26.78 -28.94 12.69
C ASP A 49 -26.71 -27.74 11.74
N PRO A 50 -27.55 -27.71 10.69
CA PRO A 50 -27.52 -26.65 9.70
C PRO A 50 -28.00 -25.30 10.25
N LEU A 51 -28.93 -25.30 11.21
CA LEU A 51 -29.42 -24.08 11.83
C LEU A 51 -28.36 -23.45 12.75
N GLY A 52 -27.67 -24.26 13.55
CA GLY A 52 -26.57 -23.80 14.39
C GLY A 52 -25.42 -23.22 13.55
N PHE A 53 -25.09 -23.85 12.42
CA PHE A 53 -24.11 -23.30 11.50
C PHE A 53 -24.58 -21.96 10.87
N MET A 54 -25.85 -21.82 10.48
CA MET A 54 -26.37 -20.54 9.97
C MET A 54 -26.37 -19.42 11.03
N ASP A 55 -26.59 -19.75 12.31
CA ASP A 55 -26.46 -18.80 13.43
C ASP A 55 -25.01 -18.38 13.65
N TYR A 56 -24.08 -19.34 13.59
CA TYR A 56 -22.64 -19.08 13.64
C TYR A 56 -22.23 -18.17 12.47
N ALA A 57 -22.62 -18.53 11.25
CA ALA A 57 -22.27 -17.79 10.04
C ALA A 57 -22.83 -16.36 10.07
N GLU A 58 -24.06 -16.15 10.54
CA GLU A 58 -24.61 -14.80 10.72
C GLU A 58 -23.75 -13.96 11.67
N LYS A 59 -23.35 -14.51 12.81
CA LYS A 59 -22.48 -13.81 13.78
C LYS A 59 -21.12 -13.48 13.16
N GLN A 60 -20.51 -14.44 12.45
CA GLN A 60 -19.22 -14.25 11.81
C GLN A 60 -19.28 -13.21 10.68
N LEU A 61 -20.31 -13.27 9.83
CA LEU A 61 -20.50 -12.28 8.75
C LEU A 61 -20.77 -10.87 9.31
N ASN A 62 -21.52 -10.73 10.41
CA ASN A 62 -21.70 -9.43 11.07
C ASN A 62 -20.39 -8.89 11.66
N LYS A 63 -19.55 -9.77 12.21
CA LYS A 63 -18.20 -9.41 12.68
C LYS A 63 -17.34 -8.93 11.50
N HIS A 64 -17.21 -9.74 10.45
CA HIS A 64 -16.45 -9.39 9.24
C HIS A 64 -16.96 -8.09 8.60
N MET A 65 -18.28 -7.86 8.58
CA MET A 65 -18.87 -6.62 8.08
C MET A 65 -18.36 -5.39 8.86
N THR A 66 -18.25 -5.51 10.18
CA THR A 66 -17.74 -4.44 11.04
C THR A 66 -16.27 -4.17 10.75
N GLU A 67 -15.46 -5.23 10.67
CA GLU A 67 -14.03 -5.16 10.37
C GLU A 67 -13.76 -4.59 8.96
N LEU A 68 -14.52 -5.02 7.94
CA LEU A 68 -14.40 -4.51 6.58
C LEU A 68 -14.78 -3.01 6.49
N LYS A 69 -15.83 -2.58 7.21
CA LYS A 69 -16.21 -1.16 7.27
C LYS A 69 -15.14 -0.33 7.97
N GLU A 70 -14.53 -0.85 9.02
CA GLU A 70 -13.41 -0.21 9.70
C GLU A 70 -12.17 -0.13 8.79
N ALA A 71 -11.79 -1.23 8.14
CA ALA A 71 -10.70 -1.27 7.17
C ALA A 71 -10.89 -0.24 6.06
N ARG A 72 -12.13 -0.11 5.54
CA ARG A 72 -12.47 0.92 4.55
C ARG A 72 -12.25 2.34 5.08
N ARG A 73 -12.68 2.64 6.32
CA ARG A 73 -12.45 3.96 6.93
C ARG A 73 -10.96 4.25 7.12
N ASN A 74 -10.21 3.28 7.65
CA ASN A 74 -8.78 3.42 7.85
C ASN A 74 -8.04 3.67 6.54
N MET A 75 -8.46 2.99 5.47
CA MET A 75 -7.92 3.20 4.12
C MET A 75 -8.24 4.58 3.55
N GLN A 76 -9.45 5.11 3.77
CA GLN A 76 -9.80 6.47 3.39
C GLN A 76 -8.90 7.50 4.09
N SER A 77 -8.71 7.36 5.40
CA SER A 77 -7.77 8.22 6.14
C SER A 77 -6.32 8.07 5.69
N ALA A 78 -5.90 6.88 5.25
CA ALA A 78 -4.57 6.68 4.67
C ALA A 78 -4.42 7.41 3.33
N LEU A 79 -5.43 7.33 2.45
CA LEU A 79 -5.46 8.04 1.17
C LEU A 79 -5.39 9.57 1.36
N GLU A 80 -6.08 10.13 2.36
CA GLU A 80 -6.02 11.55 2.70
C GLU A 80 -4.61 11.99 3.14
N ARG A 81 -3.92 11.16 3.94
CA ARG A 81 -2.52 11.42 4.33
C ARG A 81 -1.58 11.37 3.13
N ILE A 82 -1.74 10.37 2.26
CA ILE A 82 -0.94 10.24 1.03
C ILE A 82 -1.14 11.46 0.12
N ASP A 83 -2.38 11.92 -0.05
CA ASP A 83 -2.69 13.13 -0.84
C ASP A 83 -2.04 14.39 -0.24
N THR A 84 -2.10 14.53 1.09
CA THR A 84 -1.47 15.66 1.79
C THR A 84 0.05 15.68 1.59
N GLU A 85 0.72 14.54 1.78
CA GLU A 85 2.17 14.43 1.56
C GLU A 85 2.54 14.61 0.07
N SER A 86 1.72 14.12 -0.85
CA SER A 86 1.93 14.31 -2.29
C SER A 86 1.89 15.79 -2.68
N LYS A 87 0.88 16.54 -2.20
CA LYS A 87 0.77 18.00 -2.42
C LYS A 87 1.91 18.78 -1.78
N ARG A 88 2.37 18.35 -0.60
CA ARG A 88 3.53 18.93 0.07
C ARG A 88 4.79 18.75 -0.79
N ASN A 89 5.06 17.53 -1.25
CA ASN A 89 6.22 17.24 -2.10
C ASN A 89 6.13 17.96 -3.45
N ALA A 90 4.94 18.10 -4.04
CA ALA A 90 4.74 18.85 -5.28
C ALA A 90 5.06 20.35 -5.10
N THR A 91 4.66 20.95 -3.97
CA THR A 91 5.02 22.34 -3.64
C THR A 91 6.53 22.49 -3.49
N LEU A 92 7.18 21.57 -2.76
CA LEU A 92 8.64 21.59 -2.56
C LEU A 92 9.40 21.40 -3.88
N LEU A 93 8.92 20.52 -4.76
CA LEU A 93 9.47 20.32 -6.10
C LEU A 93 9.37 21.60 -6.95
N ALA A 94 8.22 22.26 -6.95
CA ALA A 94 8.02 23.52 -7.67
C ALA A 94 8.98 24.62 -7.16
N SER A 95 9.12 24.76 -5.84
CA SER A 95 10.07 25.70 -5.24
C SER A 95 11.52 25.37 -5.58
N ALA A 96 11.93 24.10 -5.50
CA ALA A 96 13.28 23.66 -5.85
C ALA A 96 13.59 23.93 -7.32
N THR A 97 12.64 23.67 -8.21
CA THR A 97 12.77 23.94 -9.66
C THR A 97 12.91 25.44 -9.94
N GLY A 98 12.11 26.27 -9.27
CA GLY A 98 12.25 27.73 -9.35
C GLY A 98 13.63 28.22 -8.90
N LEU A 99 14.09 27.77 -7.73
CA LEU A 99 15.41 28.12 -7.19
C LEU A 99 16.56 27.70 -8.13
N VAL A 100 16.47 26.51 -8.73
CA VAL A 100 17.47 26.04 -9.71
C VAL A 100 17.49 26.95 -10.94
N GLY A 101 16.33 27.42 -11.41
CA GLY A 101 16.23 28.40 -12.49
C GLY A 101 16.88 29.74 -12.14
N ASP A 102 16.55 30.27 -10.96
CA ASP A 102 17.12 31.53 -10.46
C ASP A 102 18.65 31.43 -10.31
N PHE A 103 19.15 30.35 -9.70
CA PHE A 103 20.59 30.13 -9.57
C PHE A 103 21.29 29.97 -10.92
N ARG A 104 20.66 29.32 -11.90
CA ARG A 104 21.21 29.21 -13.27
C ARG A 104 21.33 30.59 -13.92
N GLN A 105 20.32 31.45 -13.77
CA GLN A 105 20.36 32.82 -14.29
C GLN A 105 21.45 33.65 -13.59
N SER A 106 21.52 33.58 -12.26
CA SER A 106 22.55 34.23 -11.46
C SER A 106 23.96 33.77 -11.86
N PHE A 107 24.16 32.47 -12.07
CA PHE A 107 25.42 31.89 -12.54
C PHE A 107 25.83 32.48 -13.90
N ARG A 108 24.92 32.51 -14.89
CA ARG A 108 25.20 33.06 -16.23
C ARG A 108 25.53 34.54 -16.20
N SER A 109 24.84 35.31 -15.36
CA SER A 109 25.12 36.74 -15.18
C SER A 109 26.52 36.95 -14.58
N ALA A 110 26.86 36.17 -13.56
CA ALA A 110 28.16 36.22 -12.88
C ALA A 110 29.35 35.86 -13.79
N GLU A 111 29.15 35.00 -14.80
CA GLU A 111 30.19 34.72 -15.80
C GLU A 111 30.57 35.97 -16.61
N ALA A 112 29.66 36.95 -16.74
CA ALA A 112 29.95 38.23 -17.40
C ALA A 112 30.41 39.34 -16.43
N THR A 113 29.85 39.37 -15.22
CA THR A 113 30.07 40.47 -14.25
C THR A 113 31.10 40.16 -13.17
N GLY A 114 31.44 38.89 -12.96
CA GLY A 114 32.33 38.41 -11.92
C GLY A 114 31.62 37.90 -10.66
N TYR A 115 32.37 37.15 -9.85
CA TYR A 115 31.96 36.64 -8.54
C TYR A 115 32.62 37.45 -7.41
N PRO A 116 32.05 37.48 -6.18
CA PRO A 116 30.86 36.77 -5.71
C PRO A 116 29.54 37.41 -6.15
N ILE A 117 28.44 36.66 -6.02
CA ILE A 117 27.10 37.17 -6.32
C ILE A 117 26.13 36.97 -5.16
N ASP A 118 25.15 37.86 -5.05
CA ASP A 118 24.05 37.74 -4.12
C ASP A 118 22.84 37.10 -4.81
N ALA A 119 22.41 35.93 -4.34
CA ALA A 119 21.28 35.18 -4.86
C ALA A 119 20.50 34.53 -3.72
N ALA A 120 19.17 34.44 -3.81
CA ALA A 120 18.33 33.79 -2.79
C ALA A 120 18.62 34.22 -1.33
N GLY A 121 19.05 35.46 -1.11
CA GLY A 121 19.38 36.01 0.22
C GLY A 121 20.76 35.64 0.78
N GLY A 122 21.64 35.02 -0.02
CA GLY A 122 23.02 34.70 0.37
C GLY A 122 24.06 35.15 -0.66
N THR A 123 25.31 35.31 -0.23
CA THR A 123 26.45 35.65 -1.09
C THR A 123 27.23 34.38 -1.44
N TYR A 124 27.45 34.13 -2.73
CA TYR A 124 28.05 32.90 -3.22
C TYR A 124 29.32 33.15 -4.03
N SER A 125 30.37 32.36 -3.74
CA SER A 125 31.46 32.14 -4.70
C SER A 125 30.96 31.24 -5.85
N ARG A 126 31.76 31.14 -6.91
CA ARG A 126 31.44 30.27 -8.05
C ARG A 126 31.25 28.81 -7.63
N GLU A 127 32.17 28.28 -6.83
CA GLU A 127 32.15 26.90 -6.34
C GLU A 127 30.96 26.66 -5.40
N SER A 128 30.70 27.61 -4.50
CA SER A 128 29.58 27.55 -3.55
C SER A 128 28.23 27.53 -4.28
N LEU A 129 28.08 28.35 -5.33
CA LEU A 129 26.87 28.37 -6.15
C LEU A 129 26.65 27.05 -6.89
N ILE A 130 27.70 26.46 -7.48
CA ILE A 130 27.62 25.16 -8.16
C ILE A 130 27.18 24.06 -7.20
N GLU A 131 27.76 24.00 -6.01
CA GLU A 131 27.40 22.99 -5.01
C GLU A 131 25.97 23.19 -4.49
N GLN A 132 25.55 24.44 -4.31
CA GLN A 132 24.17 24.76 -3.95
C GLN A 132 23.19 24.30 -5.04
N VAL A 133 23.48 24.55 -6.33
CA VAL A 133 22.66 24.07 -7.44
C VAL A 133 22.60 22.55 -7.45
N ARG A 134 23.74 21.87 -7.29
CA ARG A 134 23.79 20.40 -7.20
C ARG A 134 22.85 19.87 -6.14
N LEU A 135 22.90 20.45 -4.93
CA LEU A 135 22.08 20.04 -3.81
C LEU A 135 20.59 20.25 -4.11
N VAL A 136 20.19 21.40 -4.66
CA VAL A 136 18.77 21.67 -4.97
C VAL A 136 18.27 20.77 -6.11
N MET A 137 19.08 20.50 -7.13
CA MET A 137 18.73 19.54 -8.19
C MET A 137 18.56 18.12 -7.65
N MET A 138 19.44 17.68 -6.74
CA MET A 138 19.30 16.39 -6.07
C MET A 138 18.02 16.32 -5.23
N GLN A 139 17.69 17.38 -4.49
CA GLN A 139 16.44 17.48 -3.73
C GLN A 139 15.22 17.42 -4.65
N SER A 140 15.24 18.14 -5.77
CA SER A 140 14.18 18.11 -6.80
C SER A 140 13.91 16.69 -7.29
N LYS A 141 14.96 15.96 -7.71
CA LYS A 141 14.85 14.54 -8.12
C LYS A 141 14.28 13.65 -7.01
N ASN A 142 14.65 13.90 -5.75
CA ASN A 142 14.12 13.13 -4.62
C ASN A 142 12.62 13.41 -4.40
N TYR A 143 12.16 14.66 -4.54
CA TYR A 143 10.74 14.98 -4.47
C TYR A 143 9.96 14.35 -5.63
N GLU A 144 10.49 14.35 -6.85
CA GLU A 144 9.88 13.65 -8.00
C GLU A 144 9.70 12.16 -7.73
N LYS A 145 10.75 11.49 -7.26
CA LYS A 145 10.70 10.07 -6.88
C LYS A 145 9.63 9.83 -5.80
N ALA A 146 9.60 10.66 -4.76
CA ALA A 146 8.63 10.55 -3.68
C ALA A 146 7.18 10.72 -4.18
N ILE A 147 6.92 11.69 -5.07
CA ILE A 147 5.59 11.88 -5.69
C ILE A 147 5.20 10.64 -6.50
N GLY A 148 6.11 10.07 -7.28
CA GLY A 148 5.88 8.84 -8.05
C GLY A 148 5.52 7.65 -7.15
N ALA A 149 6.28 7.43 -6.07
CA ALA A 149 6.02 6.37 -5.10
C ALA A 149 4.66 6.55 -4.41
N LEU A 150 4.31 7.77 -4.00
CA LEU A 150 3.01 8.09 -3.41
C LEU A 150 1.86 7.83 -4.40
N ALA A 151 2.02 8.17 -5.68
CA ALA A 151 1.01 7.89 -6.70
C ALA A 151 0.76 6.38 -6.90
N HIS A 152 1.82 5.57 -6.90
CA HIS A 152 1.70 4.11 -6.93
C HIS A 152 0.98 3.57 -5.67
N ALA A 153 1.31 4.10 -4.49
CA ALA A 153 0.64 3.75 -3.25
C ALA A 153 -0.86 4.11 -3.28
N THR A 154 -1.22 5.28 -3.81
CA THR A 154 -2.62 5.69 -4.03
C THR A 154 -3.36 4.70 -4.92
N GLN A 155 -2.78 4.29 -6.05
CA GLN A 155 -3.42 3.35 -6.97
C GLN A 155 -3.64 1.98 -6.32
N ALA A 156 -2.63 1.46 -5.60
CA ALA A 156 -2.74 0.20 -4.88
C ALA A 156 -3.82 0.26 -3.79
N ALA A 157 -3.86 1.34 -3.01
CA ALA A 157 -4.88 1.55 -1.98
C ALA A 157 -6.29 1.66 -2.58
N GLN A 158 -6.47 2.34 -3.71
CA GLN A 158 -7.76 2.40 -4.40
C GLN A 158 -8.25 1.03 -4.87
N ALA A 159 -7.35 0.21 -5.45
CA ALA A 159 -7.69 -1.15 -5.89
C ALA A 159 -8.10 -2.05 -4.70
N ALA A 160 -7.37 -1.96 -3.59
CA ALA A 160 -7.73 -2.66 -2.35
C ALA A 160 -9.08 -2.16 -1.80
N GLY A 161 -9.34 -0.86 -1.85
CA GLY A 161 -10.60 -0.26 -1.41
C GLY A 161 -11.80 -0.73 -2.22
N GLN A 162 -11.64 -0.91 -3.53
CA GLN A 162 -12.67 -1.50 -4.38
C GLN A 162 -12.96 -2.96 -3.99
N THR A 163 -11.92 -3.73 -3.68
CA THR A 163 -12.07 -5.12 -3.22
C THR A 163 -12.84 -5.20 -1.90
N ILE A 164 -12.49 -4.34 -0.93
CA ILE A 164 -13.21 -4.23 0.35
C ILE A 164 -14.67 -3.84 0.13
N LEU A 165 -14.94 -2.88 -0.77
CA LEU A 165 -16.31 -2.46 -1.09
C LEU A 165 -17.14 -3.61 -1.64
N THR A 166 -16.59 -4.38 -2.58
CA THR A 166 -17.25 -5.59 -3.12
C THR A 166 -17.56 -6.59 -1.99
N GLN A 167 -16.60 -6.87 -1.10
CA GLN A 167 -16.83 -7.78 0.03
C GLN A 167 -17.92 -7.28 0.99
N ILE A 168 -17.98 -5.97 1.25
CA ILE A 168 -19.05 -5.35 2.05
C ILE A 168 -20.40 -5.59 1.37
N THR A 169 -20.52 -5.36 0.06
CA THR A 169 -21.78 -5.56 -0.66
C THR A 169 -22.20 -7.02 -0.66
N ASP A 170 -21.28 -7.95 -0.93
CA ASP A 170 -21.54 -9.39 -0.95
C ASP A 170 -21.97 -9.90 0.44
N THR A 171 -21.25 -9.48 1.49
CA THR A 171 -21.59 -9.81 2.89
C THR A 171 -22.95 -9.27 3.29
N GLN A 172 -23.29 -8.05 2.86
CA GLN A 172 -24.58 -7.44 3.15
C GLN A 172 -25.72 -8.21 2.46
N ALA A 173 -25.53 -8.61 1.20
CA ALA A 173 -26.50 -9.42 0.47
C ALA A 173 -26.69 -10.80 1.12
N ALA A 174 -25.59 -11.44 1.55
CA ALA A 174 -25.64 -12.71 2.27
C ALA A 174 -26.43 -12.59 3.57
N LEU A 175 -26.12 -11.59 4.40
CA LEU A 175 -26.83 -11.30 5.66
C LEU A 175 -28.31 -11.00 5.43
N ALA A 176 -28.68 -10.24 4.40
CA ALA A 176 -30.08 -9.95 4.09
C ALA A 176 -30.87 -11.20 3.68
N SER A 177 -30.20 -12.14 3.01
CA SER A 177 -30.83 -13.39 2.56
C SER A 177 -30.94 -14.45 3.67
N LEU A 178 -30.09 -14.38 4.70
CA LEU A 178 -29.96 -15.41 5.74
C LEU A 178 -31.26 -15.72 6.50
N PRO A 179 -32.08 -14.75 6.93
CA PRO A 179 -33.32 -15.05 7.66
C PRO A 179 -34.30 -15.91 6.86
N ALA A 180 -34.54 -15.57 5.59
CA ALA A 180 -35.41 -16.37 4.72
C ALA A 180 -34.88 -17.80 4.53
N LYS A 181 -33.56 -17.93 4.45
CA LYS A 181 -32.87 -19.23 4.29
C LYS A 181 -32.96 -20.09 5.56
N LYS A 182 -32.88 -19.47 6.75
CA LYS A 182 -33.13 -20.14 8.04
C LYS A 182 -34.55 -20.67 8.14
N GLU A 183 -35.54 -19.90 7.71
CA GLU A 183 -36.94 -20.37 7.70
C GLU A 183 -37.13 -21.54 6.73
N ILE A 184 -36.54 -21.50 5.54
CA ILE A 184 -36.58 -22.62 4.59
C ILE A 184 -35.93 -23.88 5.19
N ALA A 185 -34.77 -23.75 5.85
CA ALA A 185 -34.07 -24.86 6.49
C ALA A 185 -34.82 -25.42 7.72
N ARG A 186 -35.62 -24.58 8.40
CA ARG A 186 -36.48 -25.01 9.51
C ARG A 186 -37.66 -25.85 9.01
N VAL A 187 -38.22 -25.49 7.85
CA VAL A 187 -39.40 -26.15 7.26
C VAL A 187 -39.03 -27.39 6.46
N ASN A 188 -37.92 -27.36 5.72
CA ASN A 188 -37.47 -28.46 4.88
C ASN A 188 -36.25 -29.15 5.53
N LYS A 189 -36.33 -30.47 5.77
CA LYS A 189 -35.12 -31.30 5.98
C LYS A 189 -34.16 -31.01 4.81
N LEU A 190 -32.91 -30.68 5.11
CA LEU A 190 -31.81 -30.34 4.20
C LEU A 190 -32.06 -30.83 2.77
N THR A 191 -32.47 -29.90 1.90
CA THR A 191 -32.50 -30.14 0.45
C THR A 191 -31.14 -29.76 -0.13
N GLY A 192 -30.74 -30.29 -1.30
CA GLY A 192 -29.46 -29.93 -1.91
C GLY A 192 -29.25 -28.42 -2.14
N ARG A 193 -30.33 -27.64 -2.27
CA ARG A 193 -30.27 -26.16 -2.32
C ARG A 193 -29.82 -25.52 -1.02
N THR A 194 -30.08 -26.15 0.12
CA THR A 194 -29.62 -25.67 1.43
C THR A 194 -28.12 -25.94 1.59
N GLU A 195 -27.61 -27.07 1.12
CA GLU A 195 -26.17 -27.41 1.17
C GLU A 195 -25.32 -26.51 0.29
N GLU A 196 -25.71 -26.30 -0.98
CA GLU A 196 -25.02 -25.38 -1.91
C GLU A 196 -24.88 -23.98 -1.31
N LEU A 197 -25.89 -23.56 -0.57
CA LEU A 197 -25.96 -22.26 0.07
C LEU A 197 -25.09 -22.16 1.32
N LEU A 198 -24.98 -23.24 2.11
CA LEU A 198 -24.04 -23.29 3.22
C LEU A 198 -22.59 -23.20 2.70
N GLN A 199 -22.30 -23.84 1.56
CA GLN A 199 -21.01 -23.73 0.90
C GLN A 199 -20.74 -22.29 0.40
N GLN A 200 -21.73 -21.62 -0.17
CA GLN A 200 -21.59 -20.21 -0.60
C GLN A 200 -21.30 -19.28 0.59
N ILE A 201 -21.94 -19.49 1.73
CA ILE A 201 -21.71 -18.72 2.95
C ILE A 201 -20.31 -18.99 3.52
N ASP A 202 -19.90 -20.25 3.56
CA ASP A 202 -18.57 -20.65 4.03
C ASP A 202 -17.47 -20.03 3.16
N ALA A 203 -17.60 -20.14 1.83
CA ALA A 203 -16.68 -19.52 0.88
C ALA A 203 -16.61 -17.99 1.04
N LEU A 204 -17.72 -17.35 1.43
CA LEU A 204 -17.75 -15.92 1.69
C LEU A 204 -17.04 -15.56 3.00
N ILE A 205 -17.17 -16.39 4.05
CA ILE A 205 -16.43 -16.22 5.31
C ILE A 205 -14.93 -16.34 5.02
N ASP A 206 -14.51 -17.37 4.29
CA ASP A 206 -13.11 -17.60 3.92
C ASP A 206 -12.54 -16.47 3.07
N ARG A 207 -13.33 -15.96 2.10
CA ARG A 207 -12.92 -14.83 1.27
C ARG A 207 -12.77 -13.55 2.10
N ASN A 208 -13.70 -13.28 3.01
CA ASN A 208 -13.62 -12.14 3.91
C ASN A 208 -12.40 -12.25 4.82
N GLU A 209 -12.13 -13.42 5.40
CA GLU A 209 -10.96 -13.65 6.24
C GLU A 209 -9.66 -13.48 5.45
N THR A 210 -9.63 -13.98 4.21
CA THR A 210 -8.50 -13.77 3.29
C THR A 210 -8.26 -12.28 3.06
N VAL A 211 -9.29 -11.53 2.66
CA VAL A 211 -9.19 -10.07 2.41
C VAL A 211 -8.76 -9.31 3.67
N LEU A 212 -9.31 -9.65 4.83
CA LEU A 212 -8.92 -9.03 6.10
C LEU A 212 -7.48 -9.38 6.48
N SER A 213 -7.01 -10.59 6.19
CA SER A 213 -5.63 -11.03 6.47
C SER A 213 -4.58 -10.49 5.49
N GLU A 214 -4.97 -10.29 4.23
CA GLU A 214 -4.11 -9.79 3.16
C GLU A 214 -4.07 -8.26 3.08
N SER A 215 -4.93 -7.59 3.85
CA SER A 215 -5.02 -6.13 3.91
C SER A 215 -4.44 -5.54 5.20
N PRO A 216 -3.16 -5.81 5.59
CA PRO A 216 -2.49 -4.87 6.47
C PRO A 216 -2.31 -3.60 5.65
N VAL A 217 -3.10 -2.57 5.97
CA VAL A 217 -2.84 -1.20 5.49
C VAL A 217 -1.44 -0.85 5.99
N ARG A 218 -0.43 -1.05 5.14
CA ARG A 218 0.96 -0.67 5.45
C ARG A 218 0.96 0.81 5.73
N THR A 219 1.63 1.22 6.80
CA THR A 219 1.73 2.65 7.10
C THR A 219 2.54 3.34 6.01
N VAL A 220 2.30 4.64 5.79
CA VAL A 220 3.04 5.44 4.79
C VAL A 220 4.55 5.36 5.07
N GLU A 221 4.94 5.32 6.35
CA GLU A 221 6.33 5.12 6.76
C GLU A 221 6.88 3.76 6.28
N GLU A 222 6.14 2.66 6.39
CA GLU A 222 6.59 1.37 5.87
C GLU A 222 6.81 1.38 4.36
N LEU A 223 5.94 2.03 3.59
CA LEU A 223 6.06 2.12 2.13
C LEU A 223 7.26 2.99 1.72
N VAL A 224 7.45 4.13 2.37
CA VAL A 224 8.56 5.07 2.12
C VAL A 224 9.92 4.48 2.54
N PHE A 225 9.97 3.69 3.62
CA PHE A 225 11.21 3.06 4.06
C PHE A 225 11.56 1.76 3.33
N THR A 226 10.60 1.01 2.76
CA THR A 226 10.94 -0.15 1.91
C THR A 226 11.57 0.24 0.57
N GLU A 227 11.28 1.43 0.05
CA GLU A 227 12.01 2.03 -1.08
C GLU A 227 13.22 2.87 -0.63
N GLY A 228 13.58 2.78 0.65
CA GLY A 228 14.70 3.46 1.26
C GLY A 228 15.97 3.28 0.45
N VAL A 229 16.34 4.37 -0.24
CA VAL A 229 17.56 4.61 -1.00
C VAL A 229 18.74 3.88 -0.35
N THR A 230 19.18 2.79 -0.96
CA THR A 230 20.53 2.29 -0.69
C THR A 230 21.50 3.39 -1.10
N ALA A 231 22.51 3.69 -0.28
CA ALA A 231 23.44 4.80 -0.48
C ALA A 231 24.15 4.82 -1.86
N GLY A 232 24.01 3.76 -2.68
CA GLY A 232 24.52 3.67 -4.04
C GLY A 232 23.57 4.12 -5.15
N ASP A 233 22.33 4.56 -4.85
CA ASP A 233 21.31 4.91 -5.85
C ASP A 233 21.01 6.42 -5.91
N GLN A 234 22.00 7.23 -5.51
CA GLN A 234 21.96 8.68 -5.71
C GLN A 234 21.95 8.97 -7.22
N PRO A 235 20.95 9.70 -7.74
CA PRO A 235 20.91 10.03 -9.15
C PRO A 235 22.12 10.91 -9.46
N GLU A 236 23.00 10.46 -10.36
CA GLU A 236 24.08 11.28 -10.89
C GLU A 236 23.44 12.50 -11.58
N VAL A 237 23.72 13.70 -11.07
CA VAL A 237 23.24 14.96 -11.62
C VAL A 237 24.41 15.63 -12.31
N ASP A 238 24.37 15.71 -13.64
CA ASP A 238 25.33 16.52 -14.40
C ASP A 238 24.93 18.00 -14.32
N VAL A 239 25.44 18.64 -13.28
CA VAL A 239 25.15 20.04 -12.96
C VAL A 239 25.72 20.98 -14.02
N MET A 240 26.87 20.66 -14.60
CA MET A 240 27.51 21.53 -15.58
C MET A 240 26.75 21.53 -16.90
N ALA A 241 26.32 20.35 -17.37
CA ALA A 241 25.44 20.27 -18.53
C ALA A 241 24.13 21.05 -18.35
N PHE A 242 23.56 21.04 -17.13
CA PHE A 242 22.36 21.81 -16.82
C PHE A 242 22.61 23.33 -16.82
N LEU A 243 23.70 23.80 -16.20
CA LEU A 243 24.03 25.22 -16.14
C LEU A 243 24.34 25.80 -17.53
N GLU A 244 25.04 25.04 -18.37
CA GLU A 244 25.59 25.47 -19.66
C GLU A 244 24.67 25.19 -20.87
N GLY A 245 23.70 24.27 -20.78
CA GLY A 245 22.86 23.88 -21.93
C GLY A 245 21.95 24.99 -22.49
N PRO A 246 21.48 24.88 -23.75
CA PRO A 246 20.43 25.75 -24.30
C PRO A 246 19.08 25.52 -23.59
N GLU A 247 18.16 26.49 -23.69
CA GLU A 247 16.81 26.42 -23.08
C GLU A 247 15.96 25.25 -23.60
#